data_AF-A0AAQ2C5A6-F1
#
_entry.id   AF-A0AAQ2C5A6-F1
#
_cell.length_a   1.000
_cell.length_b   1.000
_cell.length_c   1.000
_cell.angle_alpha   90.00
_cell.angle_beta   90.00
_cell.angle_gamma   90.00
#
_symmetry.space_group_name_H-M   'P 1'
#
loop_
_entity.id
_entity.type
_entity.pdbx_description
1 polymer ?
#
loop_
_entity_poly.entity_id
_entity_poly.type
_entity_poly.pdbx_seq_one_letter_code
_entity_poly.pdbx_strand_id
1 'polypeptide(L)' 'MAVINFRTDERAQRALDELTADGSTVSTAIRQALVDAARLRRREKMRYESAALLEDDADRAESRAVLAEMDDLRAW' A
#
# COMPACT_ATOMS: atom_id res chain seq x y z
N MET A 1 1.31 12.51 25.12
CA MET A 1 0.18 12.08 24.27
C MET A 1 -0.40 13.33 23.63
N ALA A 2 -0.45 13.42 22.30
CA ALA A 2 -1.00 14.60 21.61
C ALA A 2 -2.52 14.43 21.42
N VAL A 3 -3.27 15.51 21.61
CA VAL A 3 -4.72 15.56 21.37
C VAL A 3 -4.97 16.29 20.06
N ILE A 4 -5.83 15.74 19.22
CA ILE A 4 -6.20 16.31 17.92
C ILE A 4 -7.70 16.59 17.95
N ASN A 5 -8.09 17.82 17.63
CA ASN A 5 -9.49 18.18 17.39
C ASN A 5 -9.79 17.97 15.91
N PHE A 6 -10.78 17.13 15.62
CA PHE A 6 -11.20 16.79 14.26
C PHE A 6 -12.64 17.27 14.06
N ARG A 7 -12.86 18.08 13.02
CA ARG A 7 -14.22 18.43 12.57
C ARG A 7 -14.68 17.34 11.63
N THR A 8 -15.77 16.66 11.99
CA THR A 8 -16.42 15.66 11.16
C THR A 8 -17.39 16.32 10.18
N ASP A 9 -17.47 15.79 8.97
CA ASP A 9 -18.62 15.97 8.09
C ASP A 9 -19.58 14.79 8.25
N GLU A 10 -20.72 14.81 7.55
CA GLU A 10 -21.71 13.73 7.63
C GLU A 10 -21.14 12.37 7.21
N ARG A 11 -20.20 12.34 6.27
CA ARG A 11 -19.59 11.10 5.79
C ARG A 11 -18.70 10.50 6.87
N ALA A 12 -17.88 11.33 7.51
CA ALA A 12 -17.04 10.94 8.63
C ALA A 12 -17.89 10.47 9.81
N GLN A 13 -19.01 11.13 10.10
CA GLN A 13 -19.90 10.72 11.18
C GLN A 13 -20.48 9.32 10.93
N ARG A 14 -21.03 9.06 9.73
CA ARG A 14 -21.55 7.73 9.37
C ARG A 14 -20.47 6.64 9.46
N ALA A 15 -19.25 6.94 9.00
CA ALA A 15 -18.15 5.99 9.09
C ALA A 15 -17.76 5.71 10.55
N LEU A 16 -17.76 6.72 11.42
CA LEU A 16 -17.51 6.52 12.84
C LEU A 16 -18.61 5.68 13.50
N ASP A 17 -19.88 5.92 13.16
CA ASP A 17 -21.00 5.13 13.67
C ASP A 17 -20.86 3.65 13.27
N GLU A 18 -20.49 3.37 12.02
CA GLU A 18 -20.20 2.01 11.54
C GLU A 18 -19.01 1.38 12.25
N LEU A 19 -17.89 2.10 12.36
CA LEU A 19 -16.65 1.61 12.98
C LEU A 19 -16.78 1.39 14.49
N THR A 20 -17.77 2.01 15.13
CA THR A 20 -18.04 1.89 16.58
C THR A 20 -19.30 1.08 16.89
N ALA A 21 -19.94 0.48 15.88
CA ALA A 21 -21.14 -0.33 16.05
C ALA A 21 -20.93 -1.55 16.97
N ASP A 22 -19.69 -2.00 17.11
CA ASP A 22 -19.26 -3.07 18.02
C ASP A 22 -19.08 -2.63 19.48
N GLY A 23 -19.35 -1.34 19.79
CA GLY A 23 -19.18 -0.75 21.10
C GLY A 23 -17.76 -0.23 21.37
N SER A 24 -16.87 -0.24 20.37
CA SER A 24 -15.54 0.34 20.50
C SER A 24 -15.57 1.87 20.62
N THR A 25 -14.55 2.46 21.25
CA THR A 25 -14.48 3.91 21.39
C THR A 25 -14.09 4.57 20.07
N VAL A 26 -14.62 5.78 19.82
CA VAL A 26 -14.23 6.63 18.67
C VAL A 26 -12.72 6.80 18.57
N SER A 27 -12.02 6.97 19.70
CA SER A 27 -10.56 7.09 19.71
C SER A 27 -9.85 5.82 19.25
N THR A 28 -10.37 4.65 19.60
CA THR A 28 -9.85 3.36 19.13
C THR A 28 -10.09 3.20 17.63
N ALA A 29 -11.32 3.47 17.18
CA ALA A 29 -11.70 3.41 15.76
C ALA A 29 -10.83 4.33 14.89
N ILE A 30 -10.65 5.60 15.29
CA ILE A 30 -9.81 6.56 14.56
C ILE A 30 -8.35 6.10 14.49
N ARG A 31 -7.81 5.60 15.60
CA ARG A 31 -6.41 5.14 15.65
C ARG A 31 -6.20 3.95 14.71
N GLN A 32 -7.13 3.01 14.70
CA GLN A 32 -7.09 1.85 13.81
C GLN A 32 -7.23 2.28 12.33
N ALA A 33 -8.21 3.13 12.04
CA ALA A 33 -8.45 3.66 10.69
C ALA A 33 -7.22 4.39 10.12
N LEU A 34 -6.50 5.17 10.93
CA LEU A 34 -5.26 5.83 10.52
C LEU A 34 -4.16 4.83 10.15
N VAL A 35 -3.98 3.78 10.95
CA VAL A 35 -3.00 2.72 10.67
C VAL A 35 -3.35 1.99 9.38
N ASP A 36 -4.63 1.67 9.19
CA ASP A 36 -5.10 0.94 8.01
C ASP A 36 -5.04 1.78 6.74
N ALA A 37 -5.37 3.08 6.82
CA ALA A 37 -5.17 4.02 5.71
C ALA A 37 -3.70 4.13 5.31
N ALA A 38 -2.78 4.23 6.29
CA ALA A 38 -1.34 4.26 6.01
C ALA A 38 -0.85 2.95 5.36
N ARG A 39 -1.36 1.80 5.80
CA ARG A 39 -1.06 0.49 5.19
C ARG A 39 -1.59 0.40 3.76
N LEU A 40 -2.83 0.85 3.52
CA LEU A 40 -3.43 0.86 2.19
C LEU A 40 -2.61 1.71 1.23
N ARG A 41 -2.25 2.94 1.65
CA ARG A 41 -1.44 3.84 0.85
C ARG A 41 -0.07 3.25 0.50
N ARG A 42 0.59 2.57 1.45
CA ARG A 42 1.85 1.86 1.17
C ARG A 42 1.68 0.74 0.15
N ARG A 43 0.62 -0.06 0.24
CA ARG A 43 0.35 -1.13 -0.73
C ARG A 43 0.07 -0.59 -2.13
N GLU A 44 -0.70 0.48 -2.23
CA GLU A 44 -0.96 1.14 -3.52
C GLU A 44 0.33 1.70 -4.13
N LYS A 45 1.18 2.33 -3.32
CA LYS A 45 2.48 2.82 -3.76
C LYS A 45 3.35 1.67 -4.29
N MET A 46 3.47 0.56 -3.55
CA MET A 46 4.23 -0.61 -4.00
C MET A 46 3.67 -1.21 -5.29
N ARG A 47 2.34 -1.25 -5.47
CA ARG A 47 1.73 -1.71 -6.72
C ARG A 47 2.06 -0.80 -7.90
N TYR A 48 2.01 0.52 -7.69
CA TYR A 48 2.37 1.48 -8.71
C TYR A 48 3.85 1.36 -9.10
N GLU A 49 4.74 1.29 -8.11
CA GLU A 49 6.18 1.11 -8.33
C GLU A 49 6.49 -0.22 -9.03
N SER A 50 5.83 -1.31 -8.63
CA SER A 50 5.98 -2.61 -9.29
C SER A 50 5.50 -2.59 -10.74
N ALA A 51 4.39 -1.90 -11.02
CA ALA A 51 3.90 -1.74 -12.40
C ALA A 51 4.90 -0.94 -13.25
N ALA A 52 5.43 0.15 -12.68
CA ALA A 52 6.44 0.96 -13.36
C ALA A 52 7.72 0.18 -13.66
N LEU A 53 8.18 -0.66 -12.73
CA LEU A 53 9.36 -1.52 -12.93
C LEU A 53 9.12 -2.64 -13.95
N LEU A 54 7.89 -3.18 -14.05
CA LEU A 54 7.53 -4.20 -15.04
C LEU A 54 7.58 -3.68 -16.48
N GLU A 55 7.37 -2.37 -16.65
CA GLU A 55 7.39 -1.65 -17.93
C GLU A 55 8.78 -1.06 -18.25
N ASP A 56 9.81 -1.37 -17.45
CA ASP A 56 11.18 -0.93 -17.74
C ASP A 56 11.82 -1.81 -18.83
N ASP A 57 11.77 -1.34 -20.07
CA ASP A 57 12.29 -2.04 -21.24
C ASP A 57 13.80 -2.28 -21.18
N ALA A 58 14.56 -1.42 -20.50
CA ALA A 58 16.01 -1.57 -20.34
C ALA A 58 16.31 -2.74 -19.41
N ASP A 59 15.66 -2.79 -18.25
CA ASP A 59 15.80 -3.90 -17.28
C ASP A 59 15.36 -5.23 -17.90
N ARG A 60 14.30 -5.23 -18.73
CA ARG A 60 13.86 -6.43 -19.46
C ARG A 60 14.87 -6.86 -20.52
N ALA A 61 15.52 -5.93 -21.20
CA ALA A 61 16.55 -6.24 -22.20
C ALA A 61 17.81 -6.82 -21.54
N GLU A 62 18.25 -6.22 -20.43
CA GLU A 62 19.37 -6.71 -19.64
C GLU A 62 19.09 -8.11 -19.09
N SER A 63 17.91 -8.33 -18.50
CA SER A 63 17.51 -9.65 -17.98
C SER A 63 17.54 -10.74 -19.07
N ARG A 64 17.13 -10.42 -20.31
CA ARG A 64 17.21 -11.36 -21.43
C ARG A 64 18.66 -11.63 -21.85
N ALA A 65 19.51 -10.62 -21.86
CA ALA A 65 20.92 -10.77 -22.20
C ALA A 65 21.64 -11.67 -21.18
N VAL A 66 21.42 -11.44 -19.89
CA VAL A 66 22.00 -12.26 -18.81
C VAL A 66 21.52 -13.71 -18.88
N LEU A 67 20.23 -13.95 -19.14
CA LEU A 67 19.71 -15.31 -19.30
C LEU A 67 20.37 -16.03 -20.49
N ALA A 68 20.55 -15.35 -21.61
CA ALA A 68 21.23 -15.92 -22.78
C ALA A 68 22.70 -16.26 -22.47
N GLU A 69 23.42 -15.40 -21.75
CA GLU A 69 24.79 -15.66 -21.31
C GLU A 69 24.88 -16.84 -20.33
N MET A 70 23.92 -16.95 -19.40
CA MET A 70 23.85 -18.05 -18.45
C MET A 70 23.50 -19.39 -19.10
N ASP A 71 22.65 -19.40 -20.13
CA ASP A 71 22.33 -20.61 -20.90
C ASP A 71 23.52 -21.10 -21.71
N ASP A 72 24.32 -20.19 -22.28
CA ASP A 72 25.55 -20.53 -23.01
C ASP A 72 26.58 -21.19 -22.07
N LEU A 73 26.72 -20.67 -20.85
CA LEU A 73 27.58 -21.24 -19.81
C LEU A 73 27.10 -22.60 -19.29
N ARG A 74 25.81 -22.91 -19.40
CA ARG A 74 25.20 -24.16 -18.90
C ARG A 74 25.18 -25.27 -19.95
N ALA A 75 25.44 -24.93 -21.21
CA ALA A 75 25.54 -25.86 -22.34
C ALA A 75 26.93 -26.51 -22.48
N TRP A 76 27.89 -26.12 -21.64
CA TRP A 76 29.21 -26.73 -21.47
C TRP A 76 29.26 -27.68 -20.26
#